data_AF-A0A7C6PRS3-F1
#
_entry.id   AF-A0A7C6PRS3-F1
#
_cell.length_a   1.000
_cell.length_b   1.000
_cell.length_c   1.000
_cell.angle_alpha   90.00
_cell.angle_beta   90.00
_cell.angle_gamma   90.00
#
_symmetry.space_group_name_H-M   'P 1'
#
loop_
_entity.id
_entity.type
_entity.pdbx_description
1 polymer ?
#
loop_
_entity_poly.entity_id
_entity_poly.type
_entity_poly.pdbx_seq_one_letter_code
_entity_poly.pdbx_strand_id
1 'polypeptide(L)'
;MSFIEVLIALAVLALAVTPLIGLVGSGVRGAGRADEVAYATDLAREEIEAIRNGRAEDLAEGTVTRVITRPVGGGEGGGGHALNGARYEVVREVTASLEAGGNTLWLVRVRVYRYPGPSQGNPGESLVSLGTYVYAGGV
;
A
#
# COMPACT_ATOMS: atom_id res chain seq x y z
N MET A 1 35.17 -6.38 -3.45
CA MET A 1 33.81 -6.95 -3.41
C MET A 1 33.93 -8.44 -3.19
N SER A 2 33.52 -8.93 -2.02
CA SER A 2 33.64 -10.34 -1.65
C SER A 2 32.43 -11.13 -2.13
N PHE A 3 32.60 -12.44 -2.37
CA PHE A 3 31.52 -13.34 -2.81
C PHE A 3 30.30 -13.33 -1.88
N ILE A 4 30.52 -13.07 -0.59
CA ILE A 4 29.47 -12.95 0.44
C ILE A 4 28.61 -11.70 0.22
N GLU A 5 29.20 -10.57 -0.16
CA GLU A 5 28.45 -9.34 -0.45
C GLU A 5 27.49 -9.52 -1.63
N VAL A 6 27.92 -10.26 -2.67
CA VAL A 6 27.09 -10.53 -3.85
C VAL A 6 25.88 -11.40 -3.49
N LEU A 7 26.06 -12.40 -2.62
CA LEU A 7 24.95 -13.26 -2.17
C LEU A 7 23.95 -12.52 -1.28
N ILE A 8 24.42 -11.63 -0.41
CA ILE A 8 23.54 -10.78 0.41
C ILE A 8 22.77 -9.81 -0.49
N ALA A 9 23.43 -9.17 -1.45
CA ALA A 9 22.77 -8.28 -2.40
C ALA A 9 21.68 -9.02 -3.21
N LEU A 10 21.95 -10.25 -3.67
CA LEU A 10 20.97 -11.07 -4.39
C LEU A 10 19.80 -11.51 -3.50
N ALA A 11 20.05 -11.87 -2.25
CA ALA A 11 18.98 -12.25 -1.31
C ALA A 11 18.07 -11.06 -0.97
N VAL A 12 18.65 -9.87 -0.76
CA VAL A 12 17.89 -8.63 -0.54
C VAL A 12 17.10 -8.24 -1.79
N LEU A 13 17.70 -8.38 -2.98
CA LEU A 13 17.01 -8.14 -4.24
C LEU A 13 15.80 -9.08 -4.40
N ALA A 14 15.95 -10.37 -4.09
CA ALA A 14 14.84 -11.33 -4.15
C ALA A 14 13.71 -11.01 -3.15
N LEU A 15 14.05 -10.51 -1.96
CA LEU A 15 13.11 -10.02 -0.94
C LEU A 15 12.42 -8.71 -1.34
N ALA A 16 13.10 -7.81 -2.05
CA ALA A 16 12.51 -6.58 -2.57
C ALA A 16 11.48 -6.83 -3.67
N VAL A 17 11.68 -7.89 -4.47
CA VAL A 17 10.78 -8.22 -5.58
C VAL A 17 9.49 -8.88 -5.08
N THR A 18 9.53 -9.64 -3.98
CA THR A 18 8.38 -10.42 -3.52
C THR A 18 7.48 -9.60 -2.57
N PRO A 19 6.22 -9.28 -2.94
CA PRO A 19 5.31 -8.61 -2.02
C PRO A 19 4.96 -9.53 -0.86
N LEU A 20 5.11 -9.04 0.39
CA LEU A 20 4.61 -9.71 1.58
C LEU A 20 3.10 -9.45 1.67
N ILE A 21 2.32 -10.39 1.14
CA ILE A 21 0.86 -10.37 1.24
C ILE A 21 0.49 -10.90 2.63
N GLY A 22 0.38 -10.00 3.61
CA GLY A 22 -0.26 -10.30 4.89
C GLY A 22 -1.77 -10.28 4.73
N LEU A 23 -2.37 -11.41 4.34
CA LEU A 23 -3.82 -11.53 4.22
C LEU A 23 -4.45 -11.62 5.62
N VAL A 24 -4.69 -10.49 6.27
CA VAL A 24 -5.49 -10.43 7.51
C VAL A 24 -6.94 -10.16 7.11
N GLY A 25 -7.79 -11.16 7.33
CA GLY A 25 -9.22 -11.08 7.07
C GLY A 25 -9.94 -12.35 7.52
N SER A 26 -9.93 -12.64 8.83
CA SER A 26 -10.78 -13.69 9.39
C SER A 26 -12.23 -13.19 9.45
N GLY A 27 -13.12 -13.78 8.65
CA GLY A 27 -14.57 -13.67 8.85
C GLY A 27 -15.35 -13.26 7.60
N VAL A 28 -15.66 -14.23 6.74
CA VAL A 28 -16.52 -14.05 5.56
C VAL A 28 -18.00 -14.09 5.98
N ARG A 29 -18.74 -13.01 5.72
CA ARG A 29 -20.20 -13.02 5.50
C ARG A 29 -20.68 -11.69 4.89
N GLY A 30 -20.83 -11.65 3.57
CA GLY A 30 -21.53 -10.57 2.83
C GLY A 30 -20.89 -10.20 1.49
N ALA A 31 -21.62 -10.34 0.38
CA ALA A 31 -21.14 -10.06 -0.98
C ALA A 31 -20.61 -8.62 -1.15
N GLY A 32 -21.22 -7.63 -0.51
CA GLY A 32 -20.78 -6.23 -0.58
C GLY A 32 -19.42 -5.95 0.10
N ARG A 33 -18.98 -6.78 1.05
CA ARG A 33 -17.64 -6.65 1.67
C ARG A 33 -16.56 -7.26 0.79
N ALA A 34 -16.88 -8.27 0.00
CA ALA A 34 -15.92 -8.87 -0.94
C ALA A 34 -15.53 -7.88 -2.05
N ASP A 35 -16.51 -7.19 -2.65
CA ASP A 35 -16.25 -6.16 -3.67
C ASP A 35 -15.45 -4.98 -3.12
N GLU A 36 -15.72 -4.63 -1.87
CA GLU A 36 -15.00 -3.55 -1.19
C GLU A 36 -13.56 -3.93 -0.83
N VAL A 37 -13.33 -5.15 -0.35
CA VAL A 37 -11.99 -5.65 -0.09
C VAL A 37 -11.21 -5.80 -1.41
N ALA A 38 -11.85 -6.22 -2.49
CA ALA A 38 -11.24 -6.27 -3.82
C ALA A 38 -10.78 -4.87 -4.27
N TYR A 39 -11.67 -3.87 -4.20
CA TYR A 39 -11.33 -2.49 -4.54
C TYR A 39 -10.22 -1.93 -3.64
N ALA A 40 -10.28 -2.18 -2.32
CA ALA A 40 -9.23 -1.78 -1.38
C ALA A 40 -7.88 -2.48 -1.67
N THR A 41 -7.93 -3.72 -2.16
CA THR A 41 -6.74 -4.48 -2.57
C THR A 41 -6.12 -3.87 -3.82
N ASP A 42 -6.94 -3.53 -4.81
CA ASP A 42 -6.48 -2.88 -6.05
C ASP A 42 -5.86 -1.52 -5.76
N LEU A 43 -6.48 -0.69 -4.90
CA LEU A 43 -5.89 0.56 -4.43
C LEU A 43 -4.54 0.36 -3.73
N ALA A 44 -4.44 -0.63 -2.83
CA ALA A 44 -3.19 -0.91 -2.13
C ALA A 44 -2.08 -1.40 -3.08
N ARG A 45 -2.45 -2.17 -4.12
CA ARG A 45 -1.51 -2.59 -5.17
C ARG A 45 -1.05 -1.42 -6.02
N GLU A 46 -1.97 -0.56 -6.47
CA GLU A 46 -1.65 0.62 -7.27
C GLU A 46 -0.65 1.52 -6.53
N GLU A 47 -0.83 1.74 -5.22
CA GLU A 47 0.12 2.49 -4.39
C GLU A 47 1.49 1.81 -4.33
N ILE A 48 1.54 0.49 -4.14
CA ILE A 48 2.79 -0.27 -4.13
C ILE A 48 3.48 -0.20 -5.49
N GLU A 49 2.74 -0.33 -6.59
CA GLU A 49 3.27 -0.24 -7.94
C GLU A 49 3.78 1.17 -8.25
N ALA A 50 3.05 2.21 -7.84
CA ALA A 50 3.51 3.60 -7.98
C ALA A 50 4.81 3.84 -7.22
N ILE A 51 4.96 3.24 -6.03
CA ILE A 51 6.19 3.32 -5.23
C ILE A 51 7.33 2.54 -5.88
N ARG A 52 7.06 1.34 -6.42
CA ARG A 52 8.06 0.53 -7.14
C ARG A 52 8.53 1.19 -8.44
N ASN A 53 7.62 1.87 -9.14
CA ASN A 53 7.92 2.59 -10.38
C ASN A 53 8.50 3.99 -10.13
N GLY A 54 8.35 4.52 -8.92
CA GLY A 54 8.97 5.77 -8.48
C GLY A 54 10.47 5.62 -8.22
N ARG A 55 11.17 6.75 -8.04
CA ARG A 55 12.55 6.72 -7.59
C ARG A 55 12.58 6.41 -6.11
N ALA A 56 13.29 5.35 -5.73
CA ALA A 56 13.47 4.97 -4.33
C ALA A 56 14.17 6.06 -3.49
N GLU A 57 14.93 6.94 -4.14
CA GLU A 57 15.57 8.13 -3.55
C GLU A 57 14.55 9.19 -3.06
N ASP A 58 13.34 9.19 -3.63
CA ASP A 58 12.25 10.10 -3.22
C ASP A 58 11.49 9.59 -1.98
N LEU A 59 11.84 8.41 -1.47
CA LEU A 59 11.25 7.86 -0.25
C LEU A 59 11.84 8.56 0.98
N ALA A 60 10.95 9.13 1.79
CA ALA A 60 11.26 9.68 3.09
C ALA A 60 10.52 8.88 4.17
N GLU A 61 11.18 8.72 5.32
CA GLU A 61 10.55 8.10 6.49
C GLU A 61 9.32 8.90 6.94
N GLY A 62 8.24 8.20 7.26
CA GLY A 62 7.03 8.80 7.80
C GLY A 62 5.74 8.16 7.29
N THR A 63 4.64 8.81 7.65
CA THR A 63 3.28 8.36 7.30
C THR A 63 2.62 9.38 6.39
N VAL A 64 2.15 8.92 5.23
CA VAL A 64 1.39 9.72 4.28
C VAL A 64 -0.03 9.19 4.20
N THR A 65 -1.02 10.05 4.40
CA THR A 65 -2.44 9.69 4.32
C THR A 65 -3.10 10.38 3.14
N ARG A 66 -3.87 9.63 2.35
CA ARG A 66 -4.64 10.13 1.21
C ARG A 66 -6.07 9.61 1.29
N VAL A 67 -7.04 10.47 0.99
CA VAL A 67 -8.45 10.06 0.89
C VAL A 67 -8.85 9.94 -0.57
N ILE A 68 -9.35 8.78 -0.96
CA ILE A 68 -9.77 8.44 -2.33
C ILE A 68 -11.26 8.18 -2.35
N THR A 69 -11.97 8.75 -3.33
CA THR A 69 -13.39 8.47 -3.57
C THR A 69 -13.50 7.47 -4.71
N ARG A 70 -14.19 6.34 -4.48
CA ARG A 70 -14.45 5.36 -5.54
C ARG A 70 -15.33 6.00 -6.63
N PRO A 71 -14.91 5.97 -7.91
CA PRO A 71 -15.75 6.43 -8.99
C PRO A 71 -17.00 5.54 -9.04
N VAL A 72 -18.17 6.16 -9.00
CA VAL A 72 -19.45 5.47 -9.19
C VAL A 72 -19.53 5.12 -10.66
N GLY A 73 -19.57 3.83 -11.01
CA GLY A 73 -19.68 3.40 -12.40
C GLY A 73 -20.90 4.05 -13.05
N GLY A 74 -20.68 4.86 -14.09
CA GLY A 74 -21.74 5.54 -14.82
C GLY A 74 -22.60 4.52 -15.56
N GLY A 75 -23.75 4.19 -15.00
CA GLY A 75 -24.89 3.77 -15.81
C GLY A 75 -25.41 5.01 -16.53
N GLU A 76 -25.28 5.05 -17.85
CA GLU A 76 -26.10 5.95 -18.67
C GLU A 76 -27.57 5.65 -18.37
N GLY A 77 -28.25 6.57 -17.68
CA GLY A 77 -29.69 6.47 -17.52
C GLY A 77 -30.21 7.04 -16.21
N GLY A 78 -30.86 8.19 -16.32
CA GLY A 78 -31.93 8.59 -15.41
C GLY A 78 -31.49 9.35 -14.18
N GLY A 79 -31.82 10.63 -14.15
CA GLY A 79 -31.58 11.52 -13.01
C GLY A 79 -32.19 11.00 -11.71
N GLY A 80 -31.49 11.26 -10.61
CA GLY A 80 -31.99 10.95 -9.28
C GLY A 80 -30.87 10.76 -8.27
N HIS A 81 -30.38 11.87 -7.71
CA HIS A 81 -29.55 11.95 -6.50
C HIS A 81 -28.12 11.42 -6.65
N ALA A 82 -27.15 12.32 -6.48
CA ALA A 82 -25.74 12.00 -6.39
C ALA A 82 -25.50 10.94 -5.29
N LEU A 83 -25.35 9.68 -5.70
CA LEU A 83 -24.90 8.61 -4.83
C LEU A 83 -23.47 8.94 -4.43
N ASN A 84 -23.29 9.31 -3.15
CA ASN A 84 -22.00 9.51 -2.52
C ASN A 84 -21.10 8.30 -2.81
N GLY A 85 -20.09 8.48 -3.67
CA GLY A 85 -19.07 7.45 -3.90
C GLY A 85 -18.45 7.04 -2.55
N ALA A 86 -18.28 5.73 -2.34
CA ALA A 86 -17.62 5.24 -1.13
C ALA A 86 -16.21 5.85 -1.02
N ARG A 87 -15.88 6.38 0.15
CA ARG A 87 -14.58 7.02 0.41
C ARG A 87 -13.69 6.09 1.22
N TYR A 88 -12.43 6.06 0.84
CA TYR A 88 -11.40 5.24 1.45
C TYR A 88 -10.24 6.12 1.89
N GLU A 89 -9.65 5.76 3.00
CA GLU A 89 -8.43 6.39 3.51
C GLU A 89 -7.28 5.42 3.31
N VAL A 90 -6.30 5.83 2.52
CA VAL A 90 -5.09 5.09 2.23
C VAL A 90 -3.98 5.67 3.08
N VAL A 91 -3.40 4.83 3.94
CA VAL A 91 -2.30 5.18 4.82
C VAL A 91 -1.07 4.44 4.35
N ARG A 92 -0.04 5.19 3.96
CA ARG A 92 1.27 4.69 3.59
C ARG A 92 2.26 4.99 4.70
N GLU A 93 2.84 3.94 5.28
CA GLU A 93 3.91 4.01 6.27
C GLU A 93 5.23 3.62 5.58
N VAL A 94 6.23 4.49 5.64
CA VAL A 94 7.58 4.24 5.12
C VAL A 94 8.55 4.27 6.29
N THR A 95 9.33 3.20 6.46
CA THR A 95 10.32 3.07 7.53
C THR A 95 11.63 2.55 6.94
N ALA A 96 12.75 3.15 7.33
CA ALA A 96 14.06 2.62 6.98
C ALA A 96 14.28 1.28 7.72
N SER A 97 14.54 0.20 6.97
CA SER A 97 14.67 -1.15 7.52
C SER A 97 16.12 -1.61 7.67
N LEU A 98 17.02 -1.18 6.76
CA LEU A 98 18.44 -1.54 6.81
C LEU A 98 19.25 -0.51 6.03
N GLU A 99 20.34 -0.02 6.62
CA GLU A 99 21.33 0.82 5.95
C GLU A 99 22.64 0.05 5.82
N ALA A 100 23.15 -0.11 4.59
CA ALA A 100 24.40 -0.80 4.32
C ALA A 100 25.15 -0.15 3.15
N GLY A 101 26.34 0.40 3.43
CA GLY A 101 27.26 0.92 2.41
C GLY A 101 26.68 2.05 1.55
N GLY A 102 25.90 2.95 2.14
CA GLY A 102 25.22 4.04 1.42
C GLY A 102 23.91 3.64 0.74
N ASN A 103 23.49 2.37 0.88
CA ASN A 103 22.20 1.90 0.38
C ASN A 103 21.20 1.75 1.52
N THR A 104 19.95 2.12 1.27
CA THR A 104 18.86 2.03 2.24
C THR A 104 17.78 1.09 1.71
N LEU A 105 17.48 0.06 2.49
CA LEU A 105 16.31 -0.79 2.29
C LEU A 105 15.13 -0.18 3.03
N TRP A 106 14.13 0.30 2.29
CA TRP A 106 12.90 0.86 2.82
C TRP A 106 11.85 -0.24 2.96
N LEU A 107 11.21 -0.32 4.13
CA LEU A 107 9.97 -1.06 4.31
C LEU A 107 8.81 -0.10 4.09
N VAL A 108 7.96 -0.43 3.12
CA VAL A 108 6.76 0.34 2.78
C VAL A 108 5.55 -0.51 3.11
N ARG A 109 4.63 0.02 3.92
CA ARG A 109 3.34 -0.60 4.23
C ARG A 109 2.22 0.30 3.77
N VAL A 110 1.26 -0.26 3.04
CA VAL A 110 0.05 0.43 2.59
C VAL A 110 -1.14 -0.24 3.27
N ARG A 111 -1.93 0.56 3.99
CA ARG A 111 -3.17 0.15 4.62
C ARG A 111 -4.33 0.95 4.08
N VAL A 112 -5.45 0.28 3.81
CA VAL A 112 -6.65 0.92 3.29
C VAL A 112 -7.78 0.77 4.29
N TYR A 113 -8.42 1.87 4.64
CA TYR A 113 -9.50 1.97 5.60
C TYR A 113 -10.76 2.52 4.92
N ARG A 114 -11.94 2.22 5.48
CA ARG A 114 -13.14 3.00 5.16
C ARG A 114 -12.97 4.40 5.75
N TYR A 115 -13.38 5.43 5.01
CA TYR A 115 -13.45 6.78 5.56
C TYR A 115 -14.77 6.97 6.33
N PRO A 116 -14.77 7.65 7.50
CA PRO A 116 -13.61 8.24 8.18
C PRO A 116 -12.72 7.16 8.81
N GLY A 117 -11.39 7.27 8.61
CA GLY A 117 -10.40 6.34 9.10
C GLY A 117 -9.50 6.95 10.19
N PRO A 118 -8.27 6.41 10.37
CA PRO A 118 -7.43 6.72 11.53
C PRO A 118 -7.01 8.20 11.63
N SER A 119 -6.83 8.91 10.51
CA SER A 119 -6.50 10.35 10.54
C SER A 119 -7.61 11.22 11.13
N GLN A 120 -8.85 10.73 11.17
CA GLN A 120 -10.00 11.39 11.78
C GLN A 120 -10.30 10.86 13.19
N GLY A 121 -9.36 10.13 13.80
CA GLY A 121 -9.53 9.54 15.12
C GLY A 121 -10.38 8.26 15.14
N ASN A 122 -10.62 7.64 13.97
CA ASN A 122 -11.33 6.36 13.87
C ASN A 122 -10.37 5.23 13.43
N PRO A 123 -9.65 4.58 14.37
CA PRO A 123 -8.61 3.60 14.06
C PRO A 123 -9.18 2.22 13.69
N GLY A 124 -10.38 2.15 13.11
CA GLY A 124 -11.04 0.90 12.75
C GLY A 124 -10.14 -0.05 11.95
N GLU A 125 -10.52 -1.33 11.88
CA GLU A 125 -9.70 -2.34 11.19
C GLU A 125 -9.48 -1.96 9.72
N SER A 126 -8.23 -2.06 9.25
CA SER A 126 -7.92 -1.87 7.84
C SER A 126 -8.61 -2.95 7.01
N LEU A 127 -9.23 -2.56 5.90
CA LEU A 127 -9.78 -3.49 4.93
C LEU A 127 -8.69 -4.38 4.31
N VAL A 128 -7.52 -3.78 4.07
CA VAL A 128 -6.35 -4.42 3.47
C VAL A 128 -5.09 -3.82 4.07
N SER A 129 -4.06 -4.65 4.26
CA SER A 129 -2.69 -4.23 4.59
C SER A 129 -1.70 -4.97 3.69
N LEU A 130 -0.92 -4.25 2.90
CA LEU A 130 0.13 -4.81 2.05
C LEU A 130 1.49 -4.21 2.43
N GLY A 131 2.54 -5.01 2.33
CA GLY A 131 3.92 -4.58 2.59
C GLY A 131 4.85 -4.95 1.44
N THR A 132 5.78 -4.05 1.13
CA THR A 132 6.88 -4.32 0.20
C THR A 132 8.18 -3.72 0.72
N TYR A 133 9.29 -4.31 0.32
CA TYR A 133 10.60 -3.67 0.48
C TYR A 133 10.99 -2.95 -0.82
N VAL A 134 11.64 -1.80 -0.70
CA VAL A 134 12.14 -0.99 -1.81
C VAL A 134 13.60 -0.64 -1.52
N TYR A 135 14.47 -0.86 -2.50
CA TYR A 135 15.90 -0.60 -2.35
C TYR A 135 16.25 0.75 -2.98
N ALA A 136 16.82 1.67 -2.20
CA ALA A 136 17.43 2.90 -2.70
C ALA A 136 18.95 2.75 -2.65
N GLY A 137 19.60 2.76 -3.83
CA GLY A 137 21.05 2.70 -3.92
C GLY A 137 21.67 4.09 -3.81
N GLY A 138 22.69 4.24 -2.97
CA GLY A 138 23.53 5.45 -2.97
C GLY A 138 24.48 5.42 -4.16
N VAL A 139 24.52 6.51 -4.92
CA VAL A 139 25.48 6.73 -6.03
C VAL A 139 26.88 6.96 -5.49
#